data_AF-M0IX12-F1
#
_entry.id   AF-M0IX12-F1
#
_cell.length_a   1.000
_cell.length_b   1.000
_cell.length_c   1.000
_cell.angle_alpha   90.00
_cell.angle_beta   90.00
_cell.angle_gamma   90.00
#
_symmetry.space_group_name_H-M   'P 1'
#
loop_
_entity.id
_entity.type
_entity.pdbx_description
1 polymer ?
#
loop_
_entity_poly.entity_id
_entity_poly.type
_entity_poly.pdbx_seq_one_letter_code
_entity_poly.pdbx_strand_id
1 'polypeptide(L)'
;MQVFDIALVLSFPLLLWIGYSLPLSIGESLVFNYANPTLLAAFLSSFIHFDFGHLITNAGLYALVVPILYVLSALSGRQQQFRVFVFTTFLAFPPVLSYLNLAIARPSVTFGASGVVMVFVGYLPLALSEYLDTNFDIGPVSVFAPALFFASLGFISVLSLQSVLLQNPTVLLGTAGLVLATVLSTILYGLSV
;
A
#
# COMPACT_ATOMS: atom_id res chain seq x y z
N MET A 1 14.11 18.66 5.21
CA MET A 1 12.77 18.52 4.60
C MET A 1 12.27 19.89 4.19
N GLN A 2 11.92 20.09 2.92
CA GLN A 2 11.38 21.37 2.46
C GLN A 2 9.93 21.52 2.95
N VAL A 3 9.43 22.76 3.09
CA VAL A 3 8.06 23.03 3.55
C VAL A 3 7.03 22.28 2.70
N PHE A 4 7.25 22.22 1.38
CA PHE A 4 6.42 21.46 0.45
C PHE A 4 6.35 19.97 0.79
N ASP A 5 7.48 19.35 1.14
CA ASP A 5 7.52 17.93 1.52
C ASP A 5 6.70 17.68 2.77
N ILE A 6 6.77 18.59 3.75
CA ILE A 6 5.99 18.50 5.00
C ILE A 6 4.50 18.60 4.69
N ALA A 7 4.10 19.59 3.89
CA ALA A 7 2.70 19.76 3.49
C ALA A 7 2.17 18.52 2.75
N LEU A 8 2.97 17.95 1.86
CA LEU A 8 2.62 16.74 1.11
C LEU A 8 2.49 15.52 2.03
N VAL A 9 3.42 15.31 2.97
CA VAL A 9 3.34 14.15 3.88
C VAL A 9 2.21 14.31 4.90
N LEU A 10 1.95 15.52 5.38
CA LEU A 10 0.88 15.77 6.36
C LEU A 10 -0.52 15.84 5.73
N SER A 11 -0.66 16.00 4.41
CA SER A 11 -1.98 16.04 3.77
C SER A 11 -2.73 14.73 3.95
N PHE A 12 -2.04 13.59 3.92
CA PHE A 12 -2.69 12.28 4.06
C PHE A 12 -3.31 12.04 5.44
N PRO A 13 -2.58 12.11 6.57
CA PRO A 13 -3.18 11.94 7.88
C PRO A 13 -4.27 12.98 8.16
N LEU A 14 -4.14 14.20 7.62
CA LEU A 14 -5.19 15.21 7.67
C LEU A 14 -6.46 14.75 6.95
N LEU A 15 -6.35 14.22 5.72
CA LEU A 15 -7.49 13.70 4.98
C LEU A 15 -8.15 12.50 5.67
N LEU A 16 -7.35 11.60 6.27
CA LEU A 16 -7.88 10.50 7.08
C LEU A 16 -8.69 11.01 8.28
N TRP A 17 -8.15 12.01 8.99
CA TRP A 17 -8.83 12.62 10.12
C TRP A 17 -10.14 13.31 9.71
N ILE A 18 -10.11 14.06 8.60
CA ILE A 18 -11.32 14.71 8.05
C ILE A 18 -12.37 13.66 7.72
N GLY A 19 -12.01 12.58 7.01
CA GLY A 19 -12.95 11.54 6.62
C GLY A 19 -13.55 10.77 7.80
N TYR A 20 -12.74 10.49 8.83
CA TYR A 20 -13.23 9.90 10.09
C TYR A 20 -14.17 10.83 10.87
N SER A 21 -13.96 12.15 10.78
CA SER A 21 -14.76 13.14 11.51
C SER A 21 -16.10 13.47 10.83
N LEU A 22 -16.37 12.92 9.64
CA LEU A 22 -17.63 13.16 8.94
C LEU A 22 -18.82 12.54 9.69
N PRO A 23 -20.01 13.14 9.61
CA PRO A 23 -21.25 12.49 10.03
C PRO A 23 -21.41 11.12 9.35
N LEU A 24 -21.92 10.14 10.10
CA LEU A 24 -22.07 8.76 9.62
C LEU A 24 -22.79 8.68 8.27
N SER A 25 -23.89 9.41 8.10
CA SER A 25 -24.66 9.44 6.84
C SER A 25 -23.85 9.94 5.64
N ILE A 26 -22.94 10.89 5.85
CA ILE A 26 -22.03 11.37 4.80
C ILE A 26 -20.99 10.30 4.50
N GLY A 27 -20.36 9.73 5.53
CA GLY A 27 -19.38 8.65 5.36
C GLY A 27 -19.96 7.45 4.60
N GLU A 28 -21.16 7.00 4.95
CA GLU A 28 -21.87 5.90 4.28
C GLU A 28 -22.19 6.23 2.82
N SER A 29 -22.47 7.49 2.49
CA SER A 29 -22.70 7.91 1.08
C SER A 29 -21.43 7.90 0.23
N LEU A 30 -20.25 7.89 0.85
CA LEU A 30 -18.94 8.00 0.20
C LEU A 30 -18.17 6.67 0.12
N VAL A 31 -18.72 5.58 0.68
CA VAL A 31 -18.12 4.24 0.55
C VAL A 31 -18.22 3.76 -0.90
N PHE A 32 -17.23 2.98 -1.34
CA PHE A 32 -17.24 2.45 -2.70
C PHE A 32 -18.14 1.21 -2.78
N ASN A 33 -19.36 1.39 -3.28
CA ASN A 33 -20.34 0.33 -3.47
C ASN A 33 -20.12 -0.44 -4.78
N TYR A 34 -19.91 -1.76 -4.68
CA TYR A 34 -19.59 -2.59 -5.84
C TYR A 34 -20.78 -2.74 -6.81
N ALA A 35 -22.01 -2.61 -6.31
CA ALA A 35 -23.22 -2.71 -7.13
C ALA A 35 -23.52 -1.42 -7.91
N ASN A 36 -22.99 -0.28 -7.46
CA ASN A 36 -23.15 1.01 -8.11
C ASN A 36 -21.87 1.85 -7.99
N PRO A 37 -20.79 1.45 -8.69
CA PRO A 37 -19.49 2.09 -8.54
C PRO A 37 -19.49 3.49 -9.13
N THR A 38 -19.03 4.46 -8.36
CA THR A 38 -18.82 5.84 -8.84
C THR A 38 -17.36 6.24 -8.64
N LEU A 39 -16.84 7.09 -9.53
CA LEU A 39 -15.46 7.56 -9.45
C LEU A 39 -15.21 8.37 -8.18
N LEU A 40 -16.19 9.18 -7.76
CA LEU A 40 -16.10 9.98 -6.53
C LEU A 40 -15.95 9.07 -5.30
N ALA A 41 -16.79 8.03 -5.17
CA ALA A 41 -16.67 7.07 -4.08
C ALA A 41 -15.40 6.23 -4.19
N ALA A 42 -14.96 5.88 -5.41
CA ALA A 42 -13.71 5.15 -5.63
C ALA A 42 -12.50 5.91 -5.07
N PHE A 43 -12.54 7.24 -5.17
CA PHE A 43 -11.51 8.10 -4.58
C PHE A 43 -11.70 8.32 -3.08
N LEU A 44 -12.88 8.81 -2.67
CA LEU A 44 -13.10 9.27 -1.29
C LEU A 44 -13.16 8.14 -0.27
N SER A 45 -13.61 6.95 -0.67
CA SER A 45 -13.71 5.79 0.24
C SER A 45 -12.37 5.45 0.92
N SER A 46 -11.23 5.73 0.28
CA SER A 46 -9.90 5.50 0.87
C SER A 46 -9.64 6.34 2.12
N PHE A 47 -10.37 7.44 2.30
CA PHE A 47 -10.22 8.36 3.44
C PHE A 47 -11.33 8.18 4.48
N ILE A 48 -12.31 7.32 4.23
CA ILE A 48 -13.43 7.06 5.16
C ILE A 48 -13.06 5.93 6.12
N HIS A 49 -13.21 6.18 7.42
CA HIS A 49 -13.05 5.21 8.48
C HIS A 49 -14.22 5.33 9.45
N PHE A 50 -14.84 4.20 9.82
CA PHE A 50 -15.92 4.16 10.82
C PHE A 50 -15.47 3.70 12.21
N ASP A 51 -14.25 3.15 12.29
CA ASP A 51 -13.66 2.64 13.52
C ASP A 51 -12.33 3.32 13.81
N PHE A 52 -12.13 3.71 15.06
CA PHE A 52 -10.91 4.42 15.50
C PHE A 52 -9.68 3.51 15.42
N GLY A 53 -9.83 2.22 15.72
CA GLY A 53 -8.77 1.22 15.60
C GLY A 53 -8.27 1.08 14.16
N HIS A 54 -9.20 1.03 13.21
CA HIS A 54 -8.87 0.99 11.78
C HIS A 54 -8.20 2.28 11.30
N LEU A 55 -8.64 3.45 11.77
CA LEU A 55 -7.99 4.72 11.48
C LEU A 55 -6.55 4.75 12.00
N ILE A 56 -6.34 4.48 13.30
CA ILE A 56 -5.03 4.62 13.93
C ILE A 56 -4.03 3.59 13.40
N THR A 57 -4.49 2.40 13.00
CA THR A 57 -3.63 1.41 12.35
C THR A 57 -3.07 1.93 11.03
N ASN A 58 -3.93 2.51 10.18
CA ASN A 58 -3.50 3.08 8.90
C ASN A 58 -2.62 4.32 9.08
N ALA A 59 -3.01 5.23 9.98
CA ALA A 59 -2.24 6.44 10.28
C ALA A 59 -0.87 6.10 10.90
N GLY A 60 -0.81 5.12 11.80
CA GLY A 60 0.41 4.65 12.45
C GLY A 60 1.37 4.00 11.45
N LEU A 61 0.86 3.12 10.59
CA LEU A 61 1.69 2.49 9.55
C LEU A 61 2.19 3.53 8.53
N TYR A 62 1.35 4.49 8.14
CA TYR A 62 1.77 5.61 7.31
C TYR A 62 2.88 6.44 7.98
N ALA A 63 2.70 6.82 9.25
CA ALA A 63 3.66 7.59 10.03
C ALA A 63 4.98 6.84 10.28
N LEU A 64 4.97 5.51 10.24
CA LEU A 64 6.18 4.71 10.30
C LEU A 64 6.91 4.67 8.96
N VAL A 65 6.19 4.35 7.88
CA VAL A 65 6.79 4.03 6.58
C VAL A 65 7.22 5.28 5.81
N VAL A 66 6.39 6.32 5.77
CA VAL A 66 6.65 7.49 4.91
C VAL A 66 7.88 8.29 5.33
N PRO A 67 8.16 8.51 6.63
CA PRO A 67 9.42 9.14 7.04
C PRO A 67 10.66 8.32 6.65
N ILE A 68 10.60 6.99 6.73
CA ILE A 68 11.69 6.10 6.29
C ILE A 68 11.91 6.27 4.78
N LEU A 69 10.85 6.24 3.98
CA LEU A 69 10.92 6.47 2.54
C LEU A 69 11.51 7.84 2.20
N TYR A 70 11.12 8.88 2.93
CA TYR A 70 11.66 10.21 2.73
C TYR A 70 13.16 10.25 3.03
N VAL A 71 13.59 9.69 4.16
CA VAL A 71 15.01 9.65 4.56
C VAL A 71 15.84 8.88 3.55
N LEU A 72 15.42 7.67 3.16
CA LEU A 72 16.11 6.87 2.15
C LEU A 72 16.23 7.64 0.83
N SER A 73 15.12 8.21 0.36
CA SER A 73 15.10 8.99 -0.89
C SER A 73 15.98 10.25 -0.79
N ALA A 74 16.03 10.90 0.37
CA ALA A 74 16.86 12.08 0.59
C ALA A 74 18.35 11.75 0.60
N LEU A 75 18.75 10.67 1.27
CA LEU A 75 20.14 10.19 1.31
C LEU A 75 20.61 9.65 -0.04
N SER A 76 19.70 9.20 -0.90
CA SER A 76 20.01 8.79 -2.29
C SER A 76 19.91 9.92 -3.32
N GLY A 77 19.61 11.16 -2.92
CA GLY A 77 19.38 12.28 -3.84
C GLY A 77 18.11 12.15 -4.72
N ARG A 78 17.17 11.26 -4.36
CA ARG A 78 15.93 10.93 -5.08
C ARG A 78 14.68 11.61 -4.52
N GLN A 79 14.83 12.81 -3.95
CA GLN A 79 13.72 13.55 -3.31
C GLN A 79 12.58 13.87 -4.30
N GLN A 80 12.91 14.18 -5.55
CA GLN A 80 11.91 14.44 -6.59
C GLN A 80 11.08 13.19 -6.90
N GLN A 81 11.73 12.02 -6.94
CA GLN A 81 11.06 10.74 -7.15
C GLN A 81 10.09 10.43 -6.01
N PHE A 82 10.51 10.65 -4.76
CA PHE A 82 9.62 10.54 -3.60
C PHE A 82 8.39 11.45 -3.72
N ARG A 83 8.57 12.72 -4.10
CA ARG A 83 7.45 13.67 -4.26
C ARG A 83 6.46 13.21 -5.33
N VAL A 84 6.96 12.85 -6.50
CA VAL A 84 6.14 12.35 -7.61
C VAL A 84 5.40 11.09 -7.20
N PHE A 85 6.09 10.16 -6.51
CA PHE A 85 5.49 8.95 -5.99
C PHE A 85 4.35 9.27 -5.02
N VAL A 86 4.60 10.03 -3.95
CA VAL A 86 3.57 10.37 -2.93
C VAL A 86 2.38 11.08 -3.57
N PHE A 87 2.62 12.04 -4.45
CA PHE A 87 1.54 12.75 -5.16
C PHE A 87 0.71 11.80 -6.02
N THR A 88 1.37 10.91 -6.77
CA THR A 88 0.69 9.90 -7.59
C THR A 88 -0.08 8.91 -6.73
N THR A 89 0.48 8.51 -5.58
CA THR A 89 -0.18 7.64 -4.60
C THR A 89 -1.46 8.26 -4.06
N PHE A 90 -1.50 9.57 -3.81
CA PHE A 90 -2.75 10.19 -3.34
C PHE A 90 -3.78 10.40 -4.45
N LEU A 91 -3.34 10.68 -5.67
CA LEU A 91 -4.25 11.01 -6.76
C LEU A 91 -4.79 9.78 -7.48
N ALA A 92 -3.91 8.85 -7.86
CA ALA A 92 -4.23 7.78 -8.79
C ALA A 92 -4.57 6.46 -8.10
N PHE A 93 -3.92 6.14 -6.98
CA PHE A 93 -4.11 4.84 -6.35
C PHE A 93 -5.47 4.63 -5.70
N PRO A 94 -6.14 5.62 -5.05
CA PRO A 94 -7.47 5.42 -4.50
C PRO A 94 -8.48 4.86 -5.53
N PRO A 95 -8.69 5.50 -6.71
CA PRO A 95 -9.62 4.95 -7.68
C PRO A 95 -9.12 3.64 -8.28
N VAL A 96 -7.82 3.51 -8.60
CA VAL A 96 -7.27 2.26 -9.17
C VAL A 96 -7.51 1.07 -8.25
N LEU A 97 -7.19 1.19 -6.95
CA LEU A 97 -7.37 0.11 -5.98
C LEU A 97 -8.85 -0.22 -5.76
N SER A 98 -9.73 0.79 -5.72
CA SER A 98 -11.18 0.59 -5.64
C SER A 98 -11.72 -0.20 -6.83
N TYR A 99 -11.33 0.13 -8.06
CA TYR A 99 -11.78 -0.60 -9.24
C TYR A 99 -11.16 -2.00 -9.37
N LEU A 100 -9.90 -2.18 -8.97
CA LEU A 100 -9.27 -3.52 -8.92
C LEU A 100 -10.03 -4.46 -7.98
N ASN A 101 -10.58 -3.94 -6.89
CA ASN A 101 -11.40 -4.70 -5.95
C ASN A 101 -12.71 -5.25 -6.56
N LEU A 102 -13.20 -4.69 -7.68
CA LEU A 102 -14.36 -5.24 -8.40
C LEU A 102 -14.07 -6.59 -9.06
N ALA A 103 -12.79 -6.95 -9.25
CA ALA A 103 -12.42 -8.29 -9.71
C ALA A 103 -12.88 -9.39 -8.73
N ILE A 104 -13.13 -9.03 -7.47
CA ILE A 104 -13.70 -9.91 -6.45
C ILE A 104 -15.22 -9.75 -6.47
N ALA A 105 -15.90 -10.64 -7.20
CA ALA A 105 -17.35 -10.62 -7.35
C ALA A 105 -18.07 -10.97 -6.03
N ARG A 106 -18.40 -9.95 -5.23
CA ARG A 106 -19.23 -10.07 -4.01
C ARG A 106 -20.04 -8.80 -3.77
N PRO A 107 -21.27 -8.89 -3.23
CA PRO A 107 -21.99 -7.72 -2.74
C PRO A 107 -21.26 -7.16 -1.53
N SER A 108 -20.54 -6.05 -1.72
CA SER A 108 -19.67 -5.47 -0.68
C SER A 108 -19.46 -3.98 -0.93
N VAL A 109 -18.91 -3.32 0.08
CA VAL A 109 -18.44 -1.95 0.01
C VAL A 109 -16.98 -1.91 0.44
N THR A 110 -16.21 -0.99 -0.12
CA THR A 110 -14.84 -0.72 0.34
C THR A 110 -14.75 0.66 0.95
N PHE A 111 -14.00 0.75 2.04
CA PHE A 111 -13.58 1.99 2.70
C PHE A 111 -12.26 1.75 3.44
N GLY A 112 -11.57 2.84 3.73
CA GLY A 112 -10.33 2.85 4.48
C GLY A 112 -9.07 2.87 3.61
N ALA A 113 -7.98 3.25 4.26
CA ALA A 113 -6.73 3.64 3.62
C ALA A 113 -5.71 2.51 3.44
N SER A 114 -6.01 1.29 3.91
CA SER A 114 -5.01 0.22 3.99
C SER A 114 -4.35 -0.08 2.65
N GLY A 115 -5.13 -0.14 1.57
CA GLY A 115 -4.60 -0.30 0.21
C GLY A 115 -3.60 0.79 -0.17
N VAL A 116 -3.94 2.06 0.11
CA VAL A 116 -3.06 3.21 -0.16
C VAL A 116 -1.80 3.17 0.71
N VAL A 117 -1.91 2.79 1.98
CA VAL A 117 -0.75 2.61 2.87
C VAL A 117 0.16 1.49 2.37
N MET A 118 -0.41 0.39 1.88
CA MET A 118 0.38 -0.72 1.31
C MET A 118 1.12 -0.36 0.02
N VAL A 119 0.68 0.67 -0.71
CA VAL A 119 1.44 1.22 -1.84
C VAL A 119 2.77 1.80 -1.36
N PHE A 120 2.77 2.53 -0.23
CA PHE A 120 4.01 3.03 0.39
C PHE A 120 4.90 1.87 0.86
N VAL A 121 4.31 0.84 1.49
CA VAL A 121 5.06 -0.36 1.89
C VAL A 121 5.72 -1.02 0.66
N GLY A 122 4.99 -1.13 -0.45
CA GLY A 122 5.50 -1.69 -1.71
C GLY A 122 6.62 -0.87 -2.36
N TYR A 123 6.80 0.40 -1.99
CA TYR A 123 7.89 1.24 -2.48
C TYR A 123 9.18 1.13 -1.65
N LEU A 124 9.12 0.57 -0.44
CA LEU A 124 10.30 0.37 0.43
C LEU A 124 11.44 -0.41 -0.26
N PRO A 125 11.20 -1.54 -0.96
CA PRO A 125 12.25 -2.28 -1.64
C PRO A 125 13.06 -1.43 -2.62
N LEU A 126 12.38 -0.55 -3.37
CA LEU A 126 13.02 0.34 -4.33
C LEU A 126 13.84 1.43 -3.64
N ALA A 127 13.24 2.15 -2.69
CA ALA A 127 13.93 3.21 -1.96
C ALA A 127 15.15 2.69 -1.18
N LEU A 128 15.04 1.49 -0.60
CA LEU A 128 16.16 0.84 0.08
C LEU A 128 17.26 0.45 -0.91
N SER A 129 16.91 -0.12 -2.05
CA SER A 129 17.91 -0.51 -3.07
C SER A 129 18.64 0.70 -3.63
N GLU A 130 17.93 1.81 -3.90
CA GLU A 130 18.55 3.07 -4.31
C GLU A 130 19.52 3.60 -3.26
N TYR A 131 19.18 3.49 -1.98
CA TYR A 131 20.06 3.87 -0.88
C TYR A 131 21.31 3.00 -0.77
N LEU A 132 21.15 1.68 -0.88
CA LEU A 132 22.27 0.73 -0.82
C LEU A 132 23.22 0.88 -2.01
N ASP A 133 22.69 1.08 -3.22
CA ASP A 133 23.49 1.35 -4.42
C ASP A 133 24.25 2.68 -4.28
N THR A 134 23.54 3.76 -3.99
CA THR A 134 24.11 5.12 -3.96
C THR A 134 25.15 5.32 -2.84
N ASN A 135 24.95 4.71 -1.66
CA ASN A 135 25.77 5.00 -0.48
C ASN A 135 26.78 3.89 -0.13
N PHE A 136 26.58 2.67 -0.64
CA PHE A 136 27.40 1.52 -0.26
C PHE A 136 27.88 0.68 -1.45
N ASP A 137 27.48 0.98 -2.68
CA ASP A 137 27.87 0.22 -3.88
C ASP A 137 27.56 -1.29 -3.77
N ILE A 138 26.45 -1.63 -3.10
CA ILE A 138 26.05 -3.03 -2.83
C ILE A 138 25.49 -3.72 -4.08
N GLY A 139 25.26 -2.96 -5.15
CA GLY A 139 24.90 -3.46 -6.48
C GLY A 139 23.68 -2.75 -7.08
N PRO A 140 23.38 -3.05 -8.35
CA PRO A 140 22.44 -2.27 -9.12
C PRO A 140 21.01 -2.39 -8.60
N VAL A 141 20.29 -1.27 -8.56
CA VAL A 141 18.87 -1.19 -8.16
C VAL A 141 17.99 -2.16 -8.95
N SER A 142 18.30 -2.40 -10.23
CA SER A 142 17.54 -3.31 -11.11
C SER A 142 17.55 -4.78 -10.65
N VAL A 143 18.49 -5.15 -9.77
CA VAL A 143 18.63 -6.49 -9.20
C VAL A 143 18.08 -6.52 -7.77
N PHE A 144 18.51 -5.58 -6.92
CA PHE A 144 18.15 -5.61 -5.50
C PHE A 144 16.69 -5.23 -5.24
N ALA A 145 16.12 -4.29 -6.01
CA ALA A 145 14.75 -3.85 -5.75
C ALA A 145 13.73 -4.96 -6.03
N PRO A 146 13.77 -5.67 -7.18
CA PRO A 146 12.87 -6.79 -7.39
C PRO A 146 13.16 -7.95 -6.45
N ALA A 147 14.44 -8.23 -6.10
CA ALA A 147 14.78 -9.26 -5.12
C ALA A 147 14.08 -9.02 -3.77
N LEU A 148 14.22 -7.81 -3.22
CA LEU A 148 13.60 -7.41 -1.96
C LEU A 148 12.07 -7.39 -2.07
N PHE A 149 11.52 -6.95 -3.20
CA PHE A 149 10.08 -6.97 -3.46
C PHE A 149 9.53 -8.40 -3.44
N PHE A 150 10.13 -9.33 -4.20
CA PHE A 150 9.69 -10.72 -4.23
C PHE A 150 9.93 -11.44 -2.91
N ALA A 151 11.02 -11.15 -2.20
CA ALA A 151 11.28 -11.73 -0.88
C ALA A 151 10.22 -11.27 0.14
N SER A 152 9.93 -9.97 0.19
CA SER A 152 8.89 -9.42 1.08
C SER A 152 7.49 -9.90 0.71
N LEU A 153 7.15 -9.95 -0.58
CA LEU A 153 5.89 -10.48 -1.07
C LEU A 153 5.73 -11.96 -0.71
N GLY A 154 6.77 -12.78 -0.90
CA GLY A 154 6.77 -14.19 -0.52
C GLY A 154 6.57 -14.38 0.98
N PHE A 155 7.29 -13.60 1.79
CA PHE A 155 7.15 -13.63 3.25
C PHE A 155 5.74 -13.25 3.72
N ILE A 156 5.20 -12.13 3.24
CA ILE A 156 3.84 -11.65 3.59
C ILE A 156 2.77 -12.64 3.12
N SER A 157 2.93 -13.23 1.94
CA SER A 157 2.04 -14.27 1.43
C SER A 157 1.99 -15.46 2.37
N VAL A 158 3.14 -15.98 2.83
CA VAL A 158 3.19 -17.09 3.80
C VAL A 158 2.53 -16.73 5.12
N LEU A 159 2.77 -15.52 5.65
CA LEU A 159 2.10 -15.06 6.87
C LEU A 159 0.59 -14.94 6.68
N SER A 160 0.14 -14.54 5.49
CA SER A 160 -1.28 -14.42 5.16
C SER A 160 -1.99 -15.78 5.19
N LEU A 161 -1.31 -16.88 4.82
CA LEU A 161 -1.88 -18.23 4.94
C LEU A 161 -2.18 -18.64 6.38
N GLN A 162 -1.31 -18.26 7.32
CA GLN A 162 -1.49 -18.61 8.73
C GLN A 162 -2.82 -18.07 9.28
N SER A 163 -3.24 -16.88 8.83
CA SER A 163 -4.53 -16.28 9.23
C SER A 163 -5.75 -17.01 8.67
N VAL A 164 -5.63 -17.65 7.50
CA VAL A 164 -6.75 -18.32 6.79
C VAL A 164 -6.90 -19.78 7.19
N LEU A 165 -5.77 -20.47 7.45
CA LEU A 165 -5.73 -21.87 7.90
C LEU A 165 -6.62 -22.14 9.13
N LEU A 166 -6.89 -21.12 9.94
CA LEU A 166 -7.66 -21.23 11.18
C LEU A 166 -9.17 -21.05 11.00
N GLN A 167 -9.68 -20.67 9.80
CA GLN A 167 -11.07 -20.20 9.68
C GLN A 167 -11.88 -20.79 8.51
N ASN A 168 -11.31 -21.09 7.33
CA ASN A 168 -12.12 -21.60 6.21
C ASN A 168 -11.34 -22.39 5.13
N PRO A 169 -11.67 -23.67 4.85
CA PRO A 169 -10.91 -24.53 3.93
C PRO A 169 -11.04 -24.17 2.44
N THR A 170 -12.10 -23.47 2.02
CA THR A 170 -12.27 -23.07 0.60
C THR A 170 -11.41 -21.87 0.25
N VAL A 171 -11.19 -20.95 1.20
CA VAL A 171 -10.27 -19.80 1.05
C VAL A 171 -8.83 -20.28 1.03
N LEU A 172 -8.53 -21.40 1.71
CA LEU A 172 -7.20 -21.99 1.77
C LEU A 172 -6.65 -22.36 0.39
N LEU A 173 -7.45 -22.93 -0.51
CA LEU A 173 -6.98 -23.44 -1.80
C LEU A 173 -6.54 -22.31 -2.75
N GLY A 174 -7.33 -21.23 -2.80
CA GLY A 174 -7.00 -20.03 -3.58
C GLY A 174 -5.79 -19.28 -3.02
N THR A 175 -5.76 -19.08 -1.69
CA THR A 175 -4.62 -18.42 -1.04
C THR A 175 -3.36 -19.26 -1.16
N ALA A 176 -3.43 -20.59 -1.00
CA ALA A 176 -2.28 -21.47 -1.13
C ALA A 176 -1.71 -21.48 -2.56
N GLY A 177 -2.57 -21.46 -3.59
CA GLY A 177 -2.14 -21.32 -4.97
C GLY A 177 -1.41 -20.00 -5.23
N LEU A 178 -1.94 -18.88 -4.71
CA LEU A 178 -1.31 -17.56 -4.84
C LEU A 178 0.04 -17.50 -4.10
N VAL A 179 0.12 -18.08 -2.90
CA VAL A 179 1.39 -18.14 -2.15
C VAL A 179 2.40 -19.02 -2.87
N LEU A 180 1.98 -20.19 -3.36
CA LEU A 180 2.87 -21.08 -4.10
C LEU A 180 3.43 -20.36 -5.35
N ALA A 181 2.56 -19.72 -6.14
CA ALA A 181 2.99 -18.95 -7.30
C ALA A 181 3.98 -17.85 -6.90
N THR A 182 3.69 -17.09 -5.84
CA THR A 182 4.57 -16.04 -5.32
C THR A 182 5.94 -16.60 -4.92
N VAL A 183 5.97 -17.66 -4.10
CA VAL A 183 7.21 -18.27 -3.62
C VAL A 183 8.03 -18.82 -4.80
N LEU A 184 7.39 -19.49 -5.76
CA LEU A 184 8.05 -19.99 -6.95
C LEU A 184 8.61 -18.84 -7.81
N SER A 185 7.89 -17.74 -7.97
CA SER A 185 8.39 -16.55 -8.65
C SER A 185 9.60 -15.94 -7.93
N THR A 186 9.57 -15.86 -6.60
CA THR A 186 10.71 -15.38 -5.79
C THR A 186 11.95 -16.27 -5.97
N ILE A 187 11.77 -17.59 -5.91
CA ILE A 187 12.87 -18.55 -6.12
C ILE A 187 13.41 -18.46 -7.54
N LEU A 188 12.51 -18.46 -8.54
CA LEU A 188 12.89 -18.35 -9.94
C LEU A 188 13.68 -17.07 -10.22
N TYR A 189 13.23 -15.93 -9.67
CA TYR A 189 13.94 -14.68 -9.79
C TYR A 189 15.35 -14.80 -9.20
N GLY A 190 15.48 -15.33 -7.97
CA GLY A 190 16.78 -15.53 -7.32
C GLY A 190 17.74 -16.50 -8.04
N LEU A 191 17.23 -17.42 -8.87
CA LEU A 191 18.06 -18.30 -9.70
C LEU A 191 18.45 -17.68 -11.04
N SER A 192 17.76 -16.61 -11.47
CA SER A 192 17.90 -16.01 -12.80
C SER A 192 18.82 -14.80 -12.85
N VAL A 193 19.25 -14.30 -11.69
CA VAL A 193 20.09 -13.11 -11.52
C VAL A 193 21.42 -13.52 -10.90
#